data_AF-A0A8I1AEM8-F1
#
_entry.id   AF-A0A8I1AEM8-F1
#
_cell.length_a   1.000
_cell.length_b   1.000
_cell.length_c   1.000
_cell.angle_alpha   90.00
_cell.angle_beta   90.00
_cell.angle_gamma   90.00
#
_symmetry.space_group_name_H-M   'P 1'
#
loop_
_entity.id
_entity.type
_entity.pdbx_description
1 polymer ?
#
loop_
_entity_poly.entity_id
_entity_poly.type
_entity_poly.pdbx_seq_one_letter_code
_entity_poly.pdbx_strand_id
1 'polypeptide(L)'
;MNENGVIISAKEMYTALQEVSKSLQRIEGRLDKLEGRIEAAQQASERSQKALESVDERSREALNKAEDALDLAKKIEDQIIWMWRIVGGAIATGAIGALFYFAQQSIGG
;
A
#
# COMPACT_ATOMS: atom_id res chain seq x y z
N MET A 1 40.67 -14.62 57.79
CA MET A 1 39.85 -15.26 56.74
C MET A 1 38.62 -15.79 57.43
N ASN A 2 37.51 -15.05 57.39
CA ASN A 2 36.25 -15.49 57.98
C ASN A 2 35.55 -16.37 56.94
N GLU A 3 35.88 -17.65 56.94
CA GLU A 3 35.09 -18.65 56.23
C GLU A 3 33.77 -18.82 56.98
N ASN A 4 32.81 -17.94 56.67
CA ASN A 4 31.42 -18.09 57.08
C ASN A 4 30.81 -19.25 56.28
N GLY A 5 31.23 -20.47 56.60
CA GLY A 5 30.61 -21.69 56.13
C GLY A 5 29.25 -21.85 56.81
N VAL A 6 28.18 -21.73 56.06
CA VAL A 6 26.83 -22.05 56.54
C VAL A 6 26.71 -23.57 56.55
N ILE A 7 26.71 -24.18 57.73
CA ILE A 7 26.44 -25.62 57.87
C ILE A 7 24.92 -25.81 57.83
N ILE A 8 24.42 -26.19 56.66
CA ILE A 8 23.02 -26.60 56.45
C ILE A 8 22.87 -28.10 56.66
N SER A 9 21.77 -28.51 57.30
CA SER A 9 21.42 -29.91 57.46
C SER A 9 21.05 -30.56 56.13
N ALA A 10 21.18 -31.88 56.02
CA ALA A 10 20.77 -32.63 54.83
C ALA A 10 19.29 -32.40 54.47
N LYS A 11 18.44 -32.13 55.49
CA LYS A 11 17.02 -31.80 55.30
C LYS A 11 16.84 -30.45 54.59
N GLU A 12 17.55 -29.42 55.01
CA GLU A 12 17.49 -28.09 54.39
C GLU A 12 18.01 -28.13 52.95
N MET A 13 19.07 -28.90 52.71
CA MET A 13 19.60 -29.13 51.37
C MET A 13 18.59 -29.85 50.46
N TYR A 14 17.89 -30.87 50.99
CA TYR A 14 16.83 -31.56 50.26
C TYR A 14 15.66 -30.62 49.92
N THR A 15 15.22 -29.79 50.86
CA THR A 15 14.15 -28.80 50.62
C THR A 15 14.57 -27.79 49.55
N ALA A 16 15.81 -27.28 49.62
CA ALA A 16 16.35 -26.36 48.62
C ALA A 16 16.39 -27.01 47.22
N LEU A 17 16.86 -28.26 47.12
CA LEU A 17 16.85 -29.01 45.85
C LEU A 17 15.44 -29.21 45.30
N GLN A 18 14.45 -29.45 46.17
CA GLN A 18 13.06 -29.61 45.77
C GLN A 18 12.46 -28.30 45.23
N GLU A 19 12.82 -27.16 45.82
CA GLU A 19 12.44 -25.84 45.32
C GLU A 19 13.11 -25.49 44.00
N VAL A 20 14.39 -25.82 43.84
CA VAL A 20 15.11 -25.67 42.57
C VAL A 20 14.43 -26.51 41.48
N SER A 21 14.11 -27.77 41.76
CA SER A 21 13.41 -28.65 40.81
C SER A 21 12.05 -28.08 40.37
N LYS A 22 11.24 -27.59 41.32
CA LYS A 22 9.97 -26.90 41.02
C LYS A 22 10.17 -25.64 40.20
N SER A 23 11.26 -24.92 40.42
CA SER A 23 11.58 -23.69 39.68
C SER A 23 12.00 -24.02 38.25
N LEU A 24 12.80 -25.06 38.05
CA LEU A 24 13.21 -25.53 36.72
C LEU A 24 12.01 -25.99 35.88
N GLN A 25 11.11 -26.79 36.44
CA GLN A 25 9.87 -27.19 35.75
C GLN A 25 9.02 -25.97 35.34
N ARG A 26 9.00 -24.93 36.16
CA ARG A 26 8.28 -23.69 35.87
C ARG A 26 8.96 -22.88 34.76
N ILE A 27 10.28 -22.95 34.65
CA ILE A 27 11.07 -22.32 33.59
C ILE A 27 10.84 -23.06 32.27
N GLU A 28 10.91 -24.39 32.27
CA GLU A 28 10.59 -25.22 31.09
C GLU A 28 9.21 -24.88 30.53
N GLY A 29 8.17 -24.91 31.37
CA GLY A 29 6.82 -24.56 30.90
C GLY A 29 6.65 -23.10 30.45
N ARG A 30 7.56 -22.19 30.83
CA ARG A 30 7.59 -20.82 30.30
C ARG A 30 8.33 -20.76 28.96
N LEU A 31 9.39 -21.55 28.80
CA LEU A 31 10.14 -21.66 27.55
C LEU A 31 9.26 -22.26 26.46
N ASP A 32 8.53 -23.33 26.72
CA ASP A 32 7.59 -23.94 25.75
C ASP A 32 6.54 -22.92 25.25
N LYS A 33 5.99 -22.12 26.18
CA LYS A 33 5.06 -21.06 25.83
C LYS A 33 5.71 -19.95 25.01
N LEU A 34 6.97 -19.65 25.28
CA LEU A 34 7.71 -18.60 24.60
C LEU A 34 8.06 -19.04 23.18
N GLU A 35 8.44 -20.31 23.00
CA GLU A 35 8.67 -20.95 21.71
C GLU A 35 7.41 -20.92 20.85
N GLY A 36 6.26 -21.36 21.39
CA GLY A 36 4.99 -21.29 20.65
C GLY A 36 4.56 -19.85 20.28
N ARG A 37 4.90 -18.85 21.11
CA ARG A 37 4.65 -17.44 20.78
C ARG A 37 5.59 -16.93 19.69
N ILE A 38 6.85 -17.37 19.66
CA ILE A 38 7.80 -17.02 18.61
C ILE A 38 7.34 -17.60 17.28
N GLU A 39 6.93 -18.87 17.24
CA GLU A 39 6.42 -19.51 16.01
C GLU A 39 5.19 -18.77 15.46
N ALA A 40 4.25 -18.40 16.34
CA ALA A 40 3.08 -17.63 15.95
C ALA A 40 3.46 -16.24 15.41
N ALA A 41 4.43 -15.57 16.03
CA ALA A 41 4.92 -14.27 15.58
C ALA A 41 5.64 -14.36 14.22
N GLN A 42 6.43 -15.41 13.99
CA GLN A 42 7.07 -15.67 12.70
C GLN A 42 6.04 -15.88 11.60
N GLN A 43 5.03 -16.74 11.83
CA GLN A 43 3.96 -16.95 10.86
C GLN A 43 3.16 -15.67 10.57
N ALA A 44 2.91 -14.84 11.59
CA ALA A 44 2.26 -13.55 11.41
C ALA A 44 3.11 -12.61 10.55
N SER A 45 4.43 -12.55 10.82
CA SER A 45 5.37 -11.73 10.06
C SER A 45 5.44 -12.15 8.59
N GLU A 46 5.52 -13.45 8.29
CA GLU A 46 5.51 -13.96 6.92
C GLU A 46 4.22 -13.59 6.17
N ARG A 47 3.06 -13.70 6.84
CA ARG A 47 1.77 -13.30 6.25
C ARG A 47 1.72 -11.81 5.97
N SER A 48 2.21 -10.98 6.90
CA SER A 48 2.29 -9.53 6.70
C SER A 48 3.22 -9.17 5.55
N GLN A 49 4.35 -9.85 5.40
CA GLN A 49 5.28 -9.60 4.30
C GLN A 49 4.65 -9.92 2.94
N LYS A 50 4.00 -11.08 2.80
CA LYS A 50 3.26 -11.44 1.57
C LYS A 50 2.13 -10.46 1.25
N ALA A 51 1.42 -9.99 2.29
CA ALA A 51 0.38 -8.99 2.11
C ALA A 51 0.96 -7.67 1.59
N LEU A 52 2.09 -7.21 2.14
CA LEU A 52 2.77 -6.01 1.67
C LEU A 52 3.26 -6.13 0.23
N GLU A 53 3.83 -7.26 -0.17
CA GLU A 53 4.24 -7.52 -1.56
C GLU A 53 3.05 -7.43 -2.51
N SER A 54 1.91 -8.04 -2.15
CA SER A 54 0.69 -7.97 -2.98
C SER A 54 0.09 -6.56 -3.08
N VAL A 55 0.28 -5.73 -2.04
CA VAL A 55 -0.19 -4.35 -2.01
C VAL A 55 0.70 -3.46 -2.87
N ASP A 56 2.02 -3.65 -2.85
CA ASP A 56 2.94 -2.89 -3.71
C ASP A 56 2.65 -3.14 -5.19
N GLU A 57 2.47 -4.41 -5.58
CA GLU A 57 2.15 -4.79 -6.96
C GLU A 57 0.81 -4.17 -7.43
N ARG A 58 -0.26 -4.31 -6.62
CA ARG A 58 -1.56 -3.70 -6.93
C ARG A 58 -1.50 -2.18 -6.99
N SER A 59 -0.71 -1.56 -6.14
CA SER A 59 -0.55 -0.10 -6.13
C SER A 59 0.14 0.38 -7.39
N ARG A 60 1.18 -0.33 -7.86
CA ARG A 60 1.85 -0.05 -9.14
C ARG A 60 0.90 -0.21 -10.32
N GLU A 61 0.11 -1.27 -10.36
CA GLU A 61 -0.88 -1.47 -11.42
C GLU A 61 -1.95 -0.37 -11.43
N ALA A 62 -2.44 0.02 -10.25
CA ALA A 62 -3.44 1.07 -10.11
C ALA A 62 -2.89 2.44 -10.55
N LEU A 63 -1.63 2.74 -10.21
CA LEU A 63 -0.95 3.96 -10.64
C LEU A 63 -0.78 3.99 -12.17
N ASN A 64 -0.29 2.89 -12.77
CA ASN A 64 -0.15 2.81 -14.22
C ASN A 64 -1.49 3.01 -14.94
N LYS A 65 -2.57 2.36 -14.46
CA LYS A 65 -3.91 2.53 -15.05
C LYS A 65 -4.42 3.96 -14.90
N ALA A 66 -4.15 4.61 -13.78
CA ALA A 66 -4.54 6.01 -13.57
C ALA A 66 -3.76 6.96 -14.50
N GLU A 67 -2.48 6.68 -14.71
CA GLU A 67 -1.63 7.45 -15.63
C GLU A 67 -2.09 7.28 -17.08
N ASP A 68 -2.39 6.05 -17.51
CA ASP A 68 -2.95 5.76 -18.84
C ASP A 68 -4.30 6.46 -19.05
N ALA A 69 -5.18 6.43 -18.05
CA ALA A 69 -6.47 7.10 -18.11
C ALA A 69 -6.32 8.63 -18.21
N LEU A 70 -5.33 9.20 -17.52
CA LEU A 70 -5.03 10.62 -17.57
C LEU A 70 -4.45 11.03 -18.93
N ASP A 71 -3.56 10.22 -19.51
CA ASP A 71 -3.04 10.47 -20.86
C ASP A 71 -4.14 10.38 -21.92
N LEU A 72 -5.04 9.39 -21.80
CA LEU A 72 -6.21 9.28 -22.68
C LEU A 72 -7.14 10.49 -22.54
N ALA A 73 -7.39 10.95 -21.31
CA ALA A 73 -8.22 12.13 -21.06
C ALA A 73 -7.63 13.39 -21.72
N LYS A 74 -6.31 13.60 -21.62
CA LYS A 74 -5.62 14.71 -22.30
C LYS A 74 -5.76 14.64 -23.82
N LYS A 75 -5.59 13.45 -24.41
CA LYS A 75 -5.78 13.26 -25.86
C LYS A 75 -7.21 13.59 -26.29
N ILE A 76 -8.20 13.20 -25.50
CA ILE A 76 -9.61 13.53 -25.77
C ILE A 76 -9.83 15.05 -25.67
N GLU A 77 -9.28 15.70 -24.65
CA GLU A 77 -9.38 17.15 -24.48
C GLU A 77 -8.78 17.91 -25.68
N ASP A 78 -7.58 17.51 -26.13
CA ASP A 78 -6.93 18.09 -27.30
C ASP A 78 -7.78 17.90 -28.57
N GLN A 79 -8.38 16.71 -28.75
CA GLN A 79 -9.28 16.44 -29.87
C GLN A 79 -10.55 17.30 -29.82
N ILE A 80 -11.13 17.50 -28.63
CA ILE A 80 -12.31 18.36 -28.45
C ILE A 80 -11.96 19.80 -28.82
N ILE A 81 -10.81 20.33 -28.37
CA ILE A 81 -10.36 21.68 -28.70
C ILE A 81 -10.14 21.82 -30.22
N TRP A 82 -9.51 20.81 -30.85
CA TRP A 82 -9.30 20.82 -32.30
C TRP A 82 -10.61 20.78 -33.08
N MET A 83 -11.58 19.96 -32.64
CA MET A 83 -12.91 19.90 -33.23
C MET A 83 -13.62 21.25 -33.16
N TRP A 84 -13.59 21.94 -32.02
CA TRP A 84 -14.18 23.28 -31.89
C TRP A 84 -13.53 24.32 -32.80
N ARG A 85 -12.22 24.22 -33.05
CA ARG A 85 -11.53 25.08 -34.02
C ARG A 85 -12.05 24.88 -35.44
N ILE A 86 -12.30 23.64 -35.86
CA ILE A 86 -12.86 23.35 -37.20
C ILE A 86 -14.29 23.84 -37.30
N VAL A 87 -15.13 23.51 -36.32
CA VAL A 87 -16.54 23.92 -36.30
C VAL A 87 -16.64 25.45 -36.34
N GLY A 88 -15.88 26.15 -35.50
CA GLY A 88 -15.83 27.62 -35.50
C GLY A 88 -15.35 28.20 -36.84
N GLY A 89 -14.31 27.61 -37.43
CA GLY A 89 -13.79 28.03 -38.74
C GLY A 89 -14.80 27.84 -39.88
N ALA A 90 -15.51 26.70 -39.91
CA ALA A 90 -16.54 26.43 -40.89
C ALA A 90 -17.73 27.40 -40.76
N ILE A 91 -18.17 27.69 -39.54
CA ILE A 91 -19.24 28.67 -39.29
C ILE A 91 -18.82 30.07 -39.75
N ALA A 92 -17.62 30.52 -39.37
CA ALA A 92 -17.11 31.83 -39.77
C ALA A 92 -16.99 31.95 -41.30
N THR A 93 -16.46 30.91 -41.96
CA THR A 93 -16.32 30.87 -43.43
C THR A 93 -17.67 30.87 -44.14
N GLY A 94 -18.63 30.09 -43.62
CA GLY A 94 -20.01 30.06 -44.15
C GLY A 94 -20.72 31.41 -44.00
N ALA A 95 -20.55 32.08 -42.86
CA ALA A 95 -21.12 33.41 -42.63
C ALA A 95 -20.53 34.47 -43.58
N ILE A 96 -19.21 34.47 -43.79
CA ILE A 96 -18.54 35.38 -44.75
C ILE A 96 -19.04 35.10 -46.18
N GLY A 97 -19.12 33.83 -46.57
CA GLY A 97 -19.63 33.44 -47.89
C GLY A 97 -21.08 33.88 -48.12
N ALA A 98 -21.94 33.73 -47.11
CA ALA A 98 -23.33 34.18 -47.18
C ALA A 98 -23.43 35.72 -47.31
N LEU A 99 -22.64 36.47 -46.54
CA LEU A 99 -22.59 37.93 -46.64
C LEU A 99 -22.11 38.40 -48.02
N PHE A 100 -21.10 37.74 -48.59
CA PHE A 100 -20.63 38.04 -49.95
C PHE A 100 -21.70 37.76 -51.01
N TYR A 101 -22.42 36.64 -50.89
CA TYR A 101 -23.52 36.29 -51.79
C TYR A 101 -24.66 37.32 -51.74
N PHE A 102 -25.10 37.71 -50.55
CA PHE A 102 -26.14 38.74 -50.39
C PHE A 102 -25.69 40.12 -50.90
N ALA A 103 -24.43 40.49 -50.68
CA ALA A 103 -23.88 41.74 -51.22
C ALA A 103 -23.89 41.73 -52.76
N GLN A 104 -23.48 40.63 -53.40
CA GLN A 104 -23.47 40.49 -54.85
C GLN A 104 -24.89 40.51 -55.45
N GLN A 105 -25.87 39.90 -54.78
CA GLN A 105 -27.27 39.90 -55.23
C GLN A 105 -27.95 41.28 -55.10
N SER A 106 -27.48 42.15 -54.18
CA SER A 106 -28.01 43.52 -54.02
C SER A 106 -27.44 44.54 -55.02
N ILE A 107 -26.24 44.28 -55.56
CA ILE A 107 -25.56 45.18 -56.51
C ILE A 107 -25.87 44.82 -57.98
N GLY A 108 -26.28 43.57 -58.25
CA GLY A 108 -26.60 43.08 -59.60
C GLY A 108 -28.09 43.05 -59.96
N GLY A 109 -28.97 43.66 -59.15
CA GLY A 109 -30.42 43.77 -59.38
C GLY A 109 -30.83 45.17 -59.85
#